data_AF-A0A969N9F9-F1
#
_entry.id   AF-A0A969N9F9-F1
#
_cell.length_a   1.000
_cell.length_b   1.000
_cell.length_c   1.000
_cell.angle_alpha   90.00
_cell.angle_beta   90.00
_cell.angle_gamma   90.00
#
_symmetry.space_group_name_H-M   'P 1'
#
loop_
_entity.id
_entity.type
_entity.pdbx_description
1 polymer ?
#
loop_
_entity_poly.entity_id
_entity_poly.type
_entity_poly.pdbx_seq_one_letter_code
_entity_poly.pdbx_strand_id
1 'polypeptide(L)' 'RGSVIFEGRLDSLKRFKDDVREVASGFECGIGVDKFTDWTEGDIIDAYQLVMKRRSLATASSNRR' A
#
# COMPACT_ATOMS: atom_id res chain seq x y z
N ARG A 1 15.03 -11.67 -4.15
CA ARG A 1 14.19 -11.16 -3.04
C ARG A 1 14.50 -9.68 -2.93
N GLY A 2 13.52 -8.81 -3.14
CA GLY A 2 13.73 -7.37 -2.93
C GLY A 2 13.93 -7.08 -1.46
N SER A 3 14.91 -6.25 -1.13
CA SER A 3 15.11 -5.75 0.23
C SER A 3 14.27 -4.48 0.41
N VAL A 4 13.56 -4.37 1.53
CA VAL A 4 12.84 -3.13 1.87
C VAL A 4 13.87 -2.05 2.21
N ILE A 5 13.92 -1.00 1.41
CA ILE A 5 14.81 0.15 1.65
C ILE A 5 14.20 1.08 2.69
N PHE A 6 12.89 1.32 2.59
CA PHE A 6 12.17 2.23 3.46
C PHE A 6 10.74 1.72 3.70
N GLU A 7 10.27 1.84 4.93
CA GLU A 7 8.88 1.61 5.32
C GLU A 7 8.37 2.86 6.06
N GLY A 8 7.24 3.38 5.60
CA GLY A 8 6.65 4.57 6.19
C GLY A 8 5.18 4.71 5.83
N ARG A 9 4.56 5.80 6.30
CA ARG A 9 3.19 6.15 5.93
C ARG A 9 3.19 7.03 4.70
N LEU A 10 2.21 6.81 3.83
CA LEU A 10 1.87 7.74 2.77
C LEU A 10 1.43 9.06 3.40
N ASP A 11 2.13 10.14 3.05
CA ASP A 11 1.86 11.49 3.54
C ASP A 11 0.89 12.23 2.60
N SER A 12 1.14 12.17 1.29
CA SER A 12 0.29 12.82 0.30
C SER A 12 0.21 12.04 -1.01
N LEU A 13 -0.95 12.12 -1.66
CA LEU A 13 -1.18 11.61 -3.00
C LEU A 13 -1.78 12.74 -3.83
N LYS A 14 -1.06 13.16 -4.86
CA LYS A 14 -1.45 14.28 -5.72
C LYS A 14 -1.59 13.82 -7.15
N ARG A 15 -2.64 14.29 -7.82
CA ARG A 15 -2.76 14.21 -9.28
C ARG A 15 -2.62 15.61 -9.83
N PHE A 16 -1.56 15.86 -10.59
CA PHE A 16 -1.22 17.19 -11.08
C PHE A 16 -1.05 18.21 -9.94
N LYS A 17 -2.06 19.04 -9.69
CA LYS A 17 -2.07 20.07 -8.63
C LYS A 17 -3.08 19.79 -7.52
N ASP A 18 -3.84 18.72 -7.65
CA ASP A 18 -4.96 18.39 -6.76
C ASP A 18 -4.59 17.26 -5.81
N ASP A 19 -4.88 17.47 -4.52
CA ASP A 19 -4.81 16.43 -3.49
C ASP A 19 -5.96 15.44 -3.68
N VAL A 20 -5.62 14.16 -3.81
CA VAL A 20 -6.59 13.08 -4.04
C VAL A 20 -6.43 11.99 -3.01
N ARG A 21 -7.54 11.30 -2.71
CA ARG A 21 -7.53 10.17 -1.78
C ARG A 21 -7.12 8.87 -2.46
N GLU A 22 -7.46 8.71 -3.73
CA GLU A 22 -7.28 7.49 -4.49
C GLU A 22 -6.96 7.83 -5.95
N VAL A 23 -6.17 6.97 -6.59
CA VAL A 23 -5.80 7.07 -8.00
C VAL A 23 -6.12 5.74 -8.66
N ALA A 24 -6.81 5.79 -9.80
CA ALA A 24 -7.13 4.59 -10.57
C ALA A 24 -5.88 4.04 -11.26
N SER A 25 -5.88 2.73 -11.54
CA SER A 25 -4.78 2.07 -12.26
C SER A 25 -4.54 2.71 -13.63
N GLY A 26 -3.27 2.89 -14.00
CA GLY A 26 -2.88 3.43 -15.30
C GLY A 26 -2.85 4.95 -15.38
N PHE A 27 -3.11 5.66 -14.27
CA PHE A 27 -2.94 7.11 -14.19
C PHE A 27 -1.64 7.46 -13.46
N GLU A 28 -1.01 8.54 -13.91
CA GLU A 28 0.13 9.12 -13.22
C GLU A 28 -0.32 9.83 -11.94
N CYS A 29 0.49 9.68 -10.89
CA CYS A 29 0.30 10.36 -9.61
C CYS A 29 1.64 10.69 -8.97
N GLY A 30 1.65 11.77 -8.21
CA GLY A 30 2.75 12.12 -7.31
C GLY A 30 2.49 11.55 -5.93
N ILE A 31 3.49 10.87 -5.37
CA ILE A 31 3.44 10.22 -4.06
C ILE A 31 4.42 10.94 -3.13
N GLY A 32 3.94 11.39 -1.98
CA GLY A 32 4.76 11.89 -0.88
C GLY A 32 4.75 10.90 0.27
N VAL A 33 5.93 10.54 0.77
CA VAL A 33 6.09 9.62 1.92
C VAL A 33 6.79 10.39 3.04
N ASP A 34 6.30 10.23 4.28
CA ASP A 34 6.88 10.94 5.42
C ASP A 34 8.37 10.55 5.60
N LYS A 35 9.24 11.56 5.68
CA LYS A 35 10.71 11.44 5.88
C LYS A 35 11.47 10.67 4.80
N PHE A 36 10.90 10.52 3.59
CA PHE A 36 11.60 9.91 2.47
C PHE A 36 11.64 10.84 1.27
N THR A 37 12.84 11.11 0.76
CA THR A 37 13.07 12.07 -0.36
C THR A 37 14.00 11.53 -1.45
N ASP A 38 14.61 10.36 -1.24
CA ASP A 38 15.69 9.82 -2.07
C ASP A 38 15.13 8.80 -3.09
N TRP A 39 14.27 9.28 -3.99
CA TRP A 39 13.62 8.47 -5.01
C TRP A 39 14.53 8.25 -6.22
N THR A 40 14.60 7.00 -6.71
CA THR A 40 15.32 6.67 -7.95
C THR A 40 14.40 6.03 -8.97
N GLU A 41 14.63 6.30 -10.26
CA GLU A 41 13.91 5.61 -11.34
C GLU A 41 14.11 4.10 -11.26
N GLY A 42 13.02 3.35 -11.32
CA GLY A 42 13.02 1.89 -11.17
C GLY A 42 12.69 1.40 -9.76
N ASP A 43 12.50 2.28 -8.79
CA ASP A 43 11.97 1.93 -7.47
C ASP A 43 10.54 1.36 -7.57
N ILE A 44 10.27 0.31 -6.79
CA ILE A 44 8.95 -0.33 -6.70
C ILE A 44 8.35 -0.01 -5.34
N ILE A 45 7.14 0.55 -5.35
CA ILE A 45 6.39 0.90 -4.15
C ILE A 45 5.27 -0.12 -3.96
N ASP A 46 5.28 -0.81 -2.82
CA ASP A 46 4.21 -1.72 -2.41
C ASP A 46 3.33 -1.08 -1.32
N ALA A 47 2.12 -0.67 -1.69
CA ALA A 47 1.14 -0.13 -0.75
C ALA A 47 0.26 -1.23 -0.17
N TYR A 48 0.05 -1.22 1.15
CA TYR A 48 -0.82 -2.18 1.84
C TYR A 48 -1.70 -1.49 2.88
N GLN A 49 -2.85 -2.10 3.15
CA GLN A 49 -3.75 -1.67 4.22
C GLN A 49 -3.61 -2.61 5.43
N LEU A 50 -3.30 -2.04 6.58
CA LEU A 50 -3.25 -2.79 7.83
C LEU A 50 -4.68 -3.06 8.33
N VAL A 51 -5.14 -4.30 8.21
CA VAL A 51 -6.45 -4.74 8.71
C VAL A 51 -6.30 -5.62 9.96
N MET A 52 -6.91 -5.21 11.07
CA MET A 52 -6.94 -6.03 12.29
C MET A 52 -7.90 -7.21 12.12
N LYS A 53 -7.35 -8.40 11.90
CA LYS A 53 -8.14 -9.64 11.88
C LYS A 53 -8.15 -10.26 13.27
N ARG A 54 -9.34 -10.40 13.89
CA ARG A 54 -9.47 -11.25 15.08
C ARG A 54 -9.22 -12.70 14.68
N ARG A 55 -8.46 -13.44 15.48
CA ARG A 55 -8.36 -14.90 15.33
C ARG A 55 -9.75 -15.50 15.59
N SER A 56 -10.52 -15.73 14.54
CA SER A 56 -11.65 -16.65 14.58
C SER A 56 -11.14 -18.00 14.11
N LEU A 57 -11.21 -19.01 14.98
CA LEU A 57 -11.12 -20.40 14.56
C LEU A 57 -12.30 -20.63 13.61
N ALA A 58 -12.07 -20.60 12.30
CA ALA A 58 -13.06 -21.09 11.36
C ALA A 58 -13.22 -22.58 11.66
N THR A 59 -14.37 -22.95 12.18
CA THR A 59 -14.80 -24.32 12.39
C THR A 59 -14.52 -25.09 11.11
N ALA A 60 -13.64 -26.10 11.16
CA ALA A 60 -13.45 -27.03 10.06
C ALA A 60 -14.83 -27.57 9.68
N SER A 61 -15.26 -27.32 8.44
CA SER A 61 -16.55 -27.75 7.93
C SER A 61 -16.72 -29.25 8.17
N SER A 62 -17.61 -29.54 9.12
CA SER A 62 -18.41 -30.74 9.11
C SER A 62 -19.15 -30.81 7.77
N ASN A 63 -18.75 -31.70 6.88
CA ASN A 63 -19.72 -32.39 6.03
C ASN A 63 -19.15 -33.74 5.59
N ARG A 64 -19.44 -34.76 6.42
CA ARG A 64 -19.38 -36.16 6.04
C ARG A 64 -20.48 -36.41 5.00
N ARG A 65 -20.09 -36.75 3.77
CA ARG A 65 -20.88 -37.59 2.87
C ARG A 65 -19.97 -38.69 2.37
#